data_AF-A0A963Z9G9-F1
#
_entry.id   AF-A0A963Z9G9-F1
#
_cell.length_a   1.000
_cell.length_b   1.000
_cell.length_c   1.000
_cell.angle_alpha   90.00
_cell.angle_beta   90.00
_cell.angle_gamma   90.00
#
_symmetry.space_group_name_H-M   'P 1'
#
loop_
_entity.id
_entity.type
_entity.pdbx_description
1 polymer ?
#
loop_
_entity_poly.entity_id
_entity_poly.type
_entity_poly.pdbx_seq_one_letter_code
_entity_poly.pdbx_strand_id
1 'polypeptide(L)'
;MTKHIKFFCYIFLSVILVCSTNLYATEPPGVGFLNLKNGETVISPVKVEMTIVGMKVGPAGVPENGVGHHHIIIDGTFVEAGKVIPADDHHIHFGKGQTEALVTLTPGKHTLTLQFADGIHRSYGQNWSSTITLNVQPAGK
;
A
#
# COMPACT_ATOMS: atom_id res chain seq x y z
N MET A 1 -2.82 56.54 -61.46
CA MET A 1 -2.35 57.33 -60.31
C MET A 1 -2.49 56.48 -59.05
N THR A 2 -1.33 56.01 -58.59
CA THR A 2 -0.96 55.48 -57.26
C THR A 2 -1.95 55.73 -56.11
N LYS A 3 -2.17 54.76 -55.21
CA LYS A 3 -1.22 54.45 -54.11
C LYS A 3 -1.36 53.01 -53.60
N HIS A 4 -0.20 52.37 -53.46
CA HIS A 4 0.03 51.08 -52.83
C HIS A 4 -0.17 51.16 -51.31
N ILE A 5 -1.00 50.28 -50.75
CA ILE A 5 -1.09 50.01 -49.31
C ILE A 5 -0.05 48.95 -48.97
N LYS A 6 0.96 49.32 -48.18
CA LYS A 6 1.98 48.39 -47.66
C LYS A 6 1.39 47.65 -46.46
N PHE A 7 1.14 46.35 -46.63
CA PHE A 7 0.71 45.46 -45.55
C PHE A 7 1.95 45.10 -44.72
N PHE A 8 2.07 45.68 -43.52
CA PHE A 8 3.15 45.38 -42.59
C PHE A 8 2.75 44.15 -41.77
N CYS A 9 3.30 42.99 -42.11
CA CYS A 9 3.06 41.74 -41.38
C CYS A 9 3.95 41.73 -40.12
N TYR A 10 3.38 42.06 -38.96
CA TYR A 10 4.05 41.86 -37.67
C TYR A 10 3.92 40.37 -37.29
N ILE A 11 5.01 39.62 -37.44
CA ILE A 11 5.13 38.27 -36.89
C ILE A 11 5.25 38.41 -35.36
N PHE A 12 4.18 38.07 -34.65
CA PHE A 12 4.15 38.02 -33.19
C PHE A 12 4.83 36.71 -32.75
N LEU A 13 6.12 36.77 -32.44
CA LEU A 13 6.86 35.61 -31.90
C LEU A 13 6.49 35.45 -30.42
N SER A 14 5.46 34.64 -30.15
CA SER A 14 5.07 34.24 -28.80
C SER A 14 6.07 33.21 -28.26
N VAL A 15 7.00 33.65 -27.41
CA VAL A 15 7.83 32.75 -26.59
C VAL A 15 6.92 32.15 -25.52
N ILE A 16 6.51 30.89 -25.73
CA ILE A 16 5.77 30.12 -24.72
C ILE A 16 6.81 29.63 -23.70
N LEU A 17 6.88 30.32 -22.56
CA LEU A 17 7.61 29.84 -21.38
C LEU A 17 6.79 28.69 -20.77
N VAL A 18 7.12 27.46 -21.14
CA VAL A 18 6.56 26.27 -20.51
C VAL A 18 7.19 26.12 -19.13
N CYS A 19 6.48 26.59 -18.10
CA CYS A 19 6.82 26.30 -16.71
C CYS A 19 6.42 24.85 -16.42
N SER A 20 7.37 23.93 -16.44
CA SER A 20 7.13 22.53 -16.06
C SER A 20 6.91 22.46 -14.54
N THR A 21 5.66 22.29 -14.11
CA THR A 21 5.36 21.94 -12.72
C THR A 21 5.71 20.46 -12.51
N ASN A 22 6.72 20.20 -11.67
CA ASN A 22 6.96 18.85 -11.17
C ASN A 22 5.82 18.48 -10.22
N LEU A 23 4.82 17.76 -10.73
CA LEU A 23 3.76 17.18 -9.92
C LEU A 23 4.35 15.94 -9.23
N TYR A 24 4.91 16.10 -8.03
CA TYR A 24 5.20 14.95 -7.17
C TYR A 24 3.86 14.36 -6.75
N ALA A 25 3.44 13.27 -7.41
CA ALA A 25 2.29 12.50 -6.96
C ALA A 25 2.66 11.87 -5.61
N THR A 26 2.07 12.37 -4.53
CA THR A 26 2.14 11.70 -3.23
C THR A 26 1.34 10.41 -3.33
N GLU A 27 1.96 9.27 -3.03
CA GLU A 27 1.25 7.99 -2.93
C GLU A 27 0.03 8.14 -1.99
N PRO A 28 -1.14 7.56 -2.33
CA PRO A 28 -2.31 7.66 -1.49
C PRO A 28 -2.06 7.03 -0.11
N PRO A 29 -2.64 7.56 0.98
CA PRO A 29 -2.54 6.94 2.30
C PRO A 29 -3.07 5.50 2.31
N GLY A 30 -2.40 4.62 3.04
CA GLY A 30 -2.80 3.22 3.16
C GLY A 30 -1.63 2.29 3.49
N VAL A 31 -1.88 0.99 3.38
CA VAL A 31 -0.87 -0.07 3.55
C VAL A 31 -0.73 -0.90 2.29
N GLY A 32 0.40 -1.58 2.14
CA GLY A 32 0.61 -2.48 1.01
C GLY A 32 1.78 -3.45 1.20
N PHE A 33 1.96 -4.31 0.20
CA PHE A 33 3.08 -5.23 0.10
C PHE A 33 4.09 -4.67 -0.90
N LEU A 34 5.36 -4.53 -0.51
CA LEU A 34 6.41 -3.98 -1.37
C LEU A 34 6.94 -5.00 -2.38
N ASN A 35 7.03 -6.26 -1.95
CA ASN A 35 7.74 -7.31 -2.68
C ASN A 35 6.81 -8.37 -3.30
N LEU A 36 5.50 -8.26 -3.13
CA LEU A 36 4.51 -9.24 -3.59
C LEU A 36 3.42 -8.58 -4.43
N LYS A 37 3.01 -9.25 -5.51
CA LYS A 37 1.94 -8.80 -6.39
C LYS A 37 0.71 -9.70 -6.31
N ASN A 38 -0.46 -9.12 -6.54
CA ASN A 38 -1.69 -9.90 -6.62
C ASN A 38 -1.64 -10.92 -7.76
N GLY A 39 -1.93 -12.18 -7.44
CA GLY A 39 -1.88 -13.33 -8.34
C GLY A 39 -0.51 -13.99 -8.47
N GLU A 40 0.52 -13.50 -7.76
CA GLU A 40 1.88 -14.01 -7.87
C GLU A 40 2.00 -15.47 -7.41
N THR A 41 2.86 -16.23 -8.09
CA THR A 41 3.21 -17.60 -7.72
C THR A 41 4.48 -17.59 -6.90
N VAL A 42 4.44 -18.19 -5.71
CA VAL A 42 5.52 -18.12 -4.71
C VAL A 42 5.84 -19.50 -4.12
N ILE A 43 6.98 -19.61 -3.45
CA ILE A 43 7.38 -20.79 -2.68
C ILE A 43 7.35 -20.42 -1.18
N SER A 44 6.91 -21.34 -0.34
CA SER A 44 6.89 -21.15 1.12
C SER A 44 8.24 -21.52 1.77
N PRO A 45 8.70 -20.80 2.82
CA PRO A 45 8.09 -19.61 3.42
C PRO A 45 8.18 -18.38 2.53
N VAL A 46 7.12 -17.58 2.51
CA VAL A 46 7.01 -16.36 1.72
C VAL A 46 7.61 -15.20 2.50
N LYS A 47 8.64 -14.54 1.95
CA LYS A 47 9.08 -13.25 2.50
C LYS A 47 8.02 -12.19 2.20
N VAL A 48 7.60 -11.46 3.21
CA VAL A 48 6.62 -10.39 3.11
C VAL A 48 7.25 -9.10 3.61
N GLU A 49 7.23 -8.05 2.80
CA GLU A 49 7.66 -6.70 3.14
C GLU A 49 6.45 -5.76 3.09
N MET A 50 6.16 -5.13 4.22
CA MET A 50 4.96 -4.31 4.47
C MET A 50 5.32 -2.83 4.42
N THR A 51 4.46 -2.04 3.80
CA THR A 51 4.59 -0.57 3.73
C THR A 51 3.34 0.12 4.26
N ILE A 52 3.53 1.36 4.70
CA ILE A 52 2.46 2.27 5.11
C ILE A 52 2.77 3.70 4.67
N VAL A 53 1.73 4.40 4.23
CA VAL A 53 1.76 5.83 3.89
C VAL A 53 0.69 6.55 4.70
N GLY A 54 1.06 7.66 5.35
CA GLY A 54 0.12 8.52 6.10
C GLY A 54 -0.04 8.22 7.59
N MET A 55 0.55 7.14 8.11
CA MET A 55 0.61 6.80 9.54
C MET A 55 2.01 6.31 9.93
N LYS A 56 2.26 6.15 11.24
CA LYS A 56 3.55 5.68 11.78
C LYS A 56 3.43 4.27 12.35
N VAL A 57 4.43 3.45 12.10
CA VAL A 57 4.57 2.14 12.75
C VAL A 57 5.10 2.34 14.16
N GLY A 58 4.48 1.69 15.14
CA GLY A 58 4.85 1.66 16.54
C GLY A 58 4.52 0.29 17.17
N PRO A 59 4.98 0.02 18.40
CA PRO A 59 4.67 -1.23 19.08
C PRO A 59 3.21 -1.25 19.56
N ALA A 60 2.72 -2.45 19.86
CA ALA A 60 1.53 -2.64 20.67
C ALA A 60 1.74 -2.05 22.08
N GLY A 61 0.66 -1.54 22.67
CA GLY A 61 0.67 -0.81 23.92
C GLY A 61 -0.44 0.24 23.97
N VAL A 62 -0.16 1.36 24.63
CA VAL A 62 -1.11 2.47 24.74
C VAL A 62 -1.42 3.03 23.35
N PRO A 63 -2.71 3.18 22.97
CA PRO A 63 -3.07 3.75 21.68
C PRO A 63 -2.60 5.20 21.55
N GLU A 64 -1.97 5.52 20.43
CA GLU A 64 -1.58 6.87 20.03
C GLU A 64 -2.19 7.20 18.67
N ASN A 65 -2.59 8.45 18.46
CA ASN A 65 -3.28 8.85 17.25
C ASN A 65 -2.37 8.76 16.01
N GLY A 66 -2.80 8.03 14.98
CA GLY A 66 -2.02 7.82 13.76
C GLY A 66 -0.79 6.90 13.94
N VAL A 67 -0.73 6.13 15.04
CA VAL A 67 0.33 5.17 15.33
C VAL A 67 -0.27 3.78 15.55
N GLY A 68 0.35 2.78 14.96
CA GLY A 68 -0.15 1.40 15.05
C GLY A 68 0.86 0.37 14.57
N HIS A 69 0.40 -0.84 14.33
CA HIS A 69 1.22 -1.91 13.79
C HIS A 69 0.46 -2.78 12.78
N HIS A 70 1.24 -3.55 12.01
CA HIS A 70 0.71 -4.42 10.97
C HIS A 70 0.13 -5.71 11.55
N HIS A 71 -0.80 -6.26 10.79
CA HIS A 71 -1.33 -7.61 10.92
C HIS A 71 -1.45 -8.22 9.54
N ILE A 72 -1.28 -9.53 9.42
CA ILE A 72 -1.64 -10.26 8.21
C ILE A 72 -2.75 -11.24 8.56
N ILE A 73 -3.85 -11.17 7.80
CA ILE A 73 -4.99 -12.07 7.88
C ILE A 73 -4.87 -13.05 6.71
N ILE A 74 -4.71 -14.34 7.03
CA ILE A 74 -4.58 -15.42 6.05
C ILE A 74 -5.98 -15.94 5.72
N ASP A 75 -6.32 -15.98 4.43
CA ASP A 75 -7.60 -16.47 3.90
C ASP A 75 -8.82 -15.74 4.47
N GLY A 76 -8.63 -14.48 4.87
CA GLY A 76 -9.67 -13.62 5.42
C GLY A 76 -9.67 -12.22 4.83
N THR A 77 -10.72 -11.46 5.16
CA THR A 77 -10.91 -10.06 4.78
C THR A 77 -10.49 -9.12 5.90
N PHE A 78 -10.53 -7.82 5.63
CA PHE A 78 -10.27 -6.77 6.61
C PHE A 78 -11.20 -6.87 7.82
N VAL A 79 -10.74 -6.38 8.97
CA VAL A 79 -11.55 -6.25 10.18
C VAL A 79 -12.13 -4.83 10.22
N GLU A 80 -13.40 -4.69 10.57
CA GLU A 80 -14.08 -3.38 10.65
C GLU A 80 -13.37 -2.41 11.62
N ALA A 81 -13.44 -1.12 11.31
CA ALA A 81 -12.81 -0.08 12.12
C ALA A 81 -13.26 -0.15 13.60
N GLY A 82 -12.29 -0.05 14.51
CA GLY A 82 -12.51 -0.09 15.96
C GLY A 82 -12.72 -1.50 16.54
N LYS A 83 -12.86 -2.54 15.72
CA LYS A 83 -12.91 -3.93 16.19
C LYS A 83 -11.50 -4.47 16.41
N VAL A 84 -11.35 -5.31 17.42
CA VAL A 84 -10.08 -5.96 17.75
C VAL A 84 -9.77 -7.03 16.70
N ILE A 85 -8.53 -7.06 16.21
CA ILE A 85 -8.04 -8.14 15.35
C ILE A 85 -7.99 -9.43 16.20
N PRO A 86 -8.65 -10.52 15.79
CA PRO A 86 -8.60 -11.79 16.51
C PRO A 86 -7.17 -12.30 16.72
N ALA A 87 -6.95 -12.98 17.84
CA ALA A 87 -5.71 -13.69 18.13
C ALA A 87 -5.95 -15.19 17.93
N ASP A 88 -5.82 -15.63 16.69
CA ASP A 88 -5.97 -17.03 16.27
C ASP A 88 -4.94 -17.39 15.19
N ASP A 89 -4.96 -18.63 14.71
CA ASP A 89 -3.97 -19.15 13.77
C ASP A 89 -4.03 -18.51 12.36
N HIS A 90 -5.08 -17.76 12.05
CA HIS A 90 -5.23 -17.05 10.77
C HIS A 90 -4.75 -15.60 10.84
N HIS A 91 -4.42 -15.08 12.02
CA HIS A 91 -4.04 -13.69 12.23
C HIS A 91 -2.61 -13.61 12.77
N ILE A 92 -1.69 -13.08 11.97
CA ILE A 92 -0.31 -12.83 12.40
C ILE A 92 -0.20 -11.40 12.91
N HIS A 93 0.29 -11.24 14.14
CA HIS A 93 0.41 -9.95 14.83
C HIS A 93 1.85 -9.43 14.82
N PHE A 94 2.05 -8.20 14.33
CA PHE A 94 3.36 -7.54 14.28
C PHE A 94 3.48 -6.44 15.35
N GLY A 95 3.08 -6.75 16.59
CA GLY A 95 3.02 -5.82 17.71
C GLY A 95 4.36 -5.28 18.23
N LYS A 96 5.51 -5.60 17.61
CA LYS A 96 6.80 -4.95 17.90
C LYS A 96 7.16 -3.91 16.85
N GLY A 97 6.24 -3.59 15.93
CA GLY A 97 6.47 -2.67 14.83
C GLY A 97 7.23 -3.31 13.67
N GLN A 98 7.11 -4.62 13.46
CA GLN A 98 7.76 -5.28 12.34
C GLN A 98 7.19 -4.78 11.00
N THR A 99 8.09 -4.62 10.03
CA THR A 99 7.76 -4.24 8.65
C THR A 99 8.08 -5.34 7.65
N GLU A 100 8.66 -6.46 8.10
CA GLU A 100 8.86 -7.65 7.28
C GLU A 100 8.71 -8.93 8.10
N ALA A 101 8.40 -10.04 7.45
CA ALA A 101 8.28 -11.36 8.07
C ALA A 101 8.47 -12.49 7.05
N LEU A 102 8.77 -13.69 7.54
CA LEU A 102 8.61 -14.93 6.79
C LEU A 102 7.28 -15.58 7.17
N VAL A 103 6.37 -15.72 6.21
CA VAL A 103 5.04 -16.30 6.41
C VAL A 103 5.00 -17.71 5.80
N THR A 104 4.71 -18.70 6.63
CA THR A 104 4.54 -20.08 6.17
C THR A 104 3.10 -20.29 5.71
N LEU A 105 2.93 -20.83 4.51
CA LEU A 105 1.64 -21.08 3.87
C LEU A 105 1.67 -22.48 3.27
N THR A 106 0.54 -23.17 3.32
CA THR A 106 0.38 -24.45 2.64
C THR A 106 0.40 -24.27 1.13
N PRO A 107 0.74 -25.32 0.35
CA PRO A 107 0.58 -25.28 -1.10
C PRO A 107 -0.89 -25.05 -1.49
N GLY A 108 -1.13 -24.16 -2.44
CA GLY A 108 -2.49 -23.80 -2.89
C GLY A 108 -2.70 -22.31 -3.05
N LYS A 109 -3.95 -21.93 -3.31
CA LYS A 109 -4.36 -20.52 -3.45
C LYS A 109 -4.67 -19.96 -2.06
N HIS A 110 -4.06 -18.84 -1.72
CA HIS A 110 -4.29 -18.12 -0.46
C HIS A 110 -4.57 -16.64 -0.71
N THR A 111 -5.30 -15.99 0.19
CA THR A 111 -5.33 -14.53 0.28
C THR A 111 -4.54 -14.05 1.48
N LEU A 112 -3.74 -13.01 1.31
CA LEU A 112 -3.13 -12.27 2.41
C LEU A 112 -3.74 -10.88 2.45
N THR A 113 -4.41 -10.56 3.55
CA THR A 113 -4.90 -9.20 3.83
C THR A 113 -3.98 -8.56 4.86
N LEU A 114 -3.19 -7.58 4.43
CA LEU A 114 -2.47 -6.68 5.34
C LEU A 114 -3.47 -5.73 5.97
N GLN A 115 -3.42 -5.58 7.29
CA GLN A 115 -4.30 -4.72 8.06
C GLN A 115 -3.48 -3.90 9.05
N PHE A 116 -3.71 -2.59 9.10
CA PHE A 116 -3.16 -1.73 10.15
C PHE A 116 -4.15 -1.59 11.31
N ALA A 117 -3.64 -1.59 12.53
CA ALA A 117 -4.42 -1.45 13.75
C ALA A 117 -3.65 -0.66 14.82
N ASP A 118 -4.37 -0.11 15.80
CA ASP A 118 -3.78 0.71 16.87
C ASP A 118 -2.98 -0.10 17.91
N GLY A 119 -2.43 0.59 18.92
CA GLY A 119 -1.64 -0.03 19.99
C GLY A 119 -2.32 -1.19 20.72
N ILE A 120 -3.66 -1.27 20.74
CA ILE A 120 -4.40 -2.37 21.38
C ILE A 120 -5.07 -3.30 20.35
N HIS A 121 -4.55 -3.34 19.12
CA HIS A 121 -4.99 -4.20 18.03
C HIS A 121 -6.41 -3.88 17.53
N ARG A 122 -6.90 -2.65 17.67
CA ARG A 122 -8.16 -2.25 17.01
C ARG A 122 -7.90 -1.78 15.60
N SER A 123 -8.57 -2.41 14.65
CA SER A 123 -8.45 -2.12 13.22
C SER A 123 -8.72 -0.64 12.91
N TYR A 124 -7.94 -0.07 12.01
CA TYR A 124 -8.27 1.22 11.37
C TYR A 124 -9.27 1.09 10.20
N GLY A 125 -9.74 -0.14 9.93
CA GLY A 125 -10.78 -0.44 8.95
C GLY A 125 -10.25 -0.67 7.54
N GLN A 126 -11.19 -0.74 6.60
CA GLN A 126 -10.95 -1.12 5.20
C GLN A 126 -9.93 -0.22 4.48
N ASN A 127 -9.96 1.09 4.72
CA ASN A 127 -9.03 2.03 4.08
C ASN A 127 -7.56 1.83 4.52
N TRP A 128 -7.35 1.10 5.61
CA TRP A 128 -6.03 0.74 6.14
C TRP A 128 -5.78 -0.77 6.01
N SER A 129 -6.32 -1.34 4.93
CA SER A 129 -6.11 -2.73 4.56
C SER A 129 -5.74 -2.87 3.08
N SER A 130 -5.05 -3.95 2.73
CA SER A 130 -4.72 -4.30 1.35
C SER A 130 -4.67 -5.81 1.19
N THR A 131 -5.39 -6.35 0.22
CA THR A 131 -5.51 -7.78 -0.02
C THR A 131 -4.85 -8.18 -1.33
N ILE A 132 -4.01 -9.21 -1.27
CA ILE A 132 -3.48 -9.90 -2.45
C ILE A 132 -3.85 -11.37 -2.41
N THR A 133 -3.98 -11.97 -3.59
CA THR A 133 -4.05 -13.42 -3.76
C THR A 133 -2.66 -13.93 -4.12
N LEU A 134 -2.24 -15.06 -3.55
CA LEU A 134 -1.00 -15.76 -3.90
C LEU A 134 -1.30 -17.21 -4.30
N ASN A 135 -0.49 -17.75 -5.19
CA ASN A 135 -0.50 -19.17 -5.55
C ASN A 135 0.78 -19.80 -5.01
N VAL A 136 0.67 -20.55 -3.92
CA VAL A 136 1.82 -21.19 -3.25
C VAL A 136 2.09 -22.54 -3.89
N GLN A 137 3.31 -22.72 -4.41
CA GLN A 137 3.72 -23.98 -4.99
C GLN A 137 3.91 -25.05 -3.91
N PRO A 138 3.69 -26.34 -4.24
CA PRO A 138 4.18 -27.44 -3.43
C PRO A 138 5.68 -27.28 -3.19
N ALA A 139 6.14 -27.53 -1.97
CA ALA A 139 7.57 -27.75 -1.73
C ALA A 139 8.00 -28.88 -2.70
N GLY A 140 9.02 -28.59 -3.51
CA GLY A 140 9.29 -29.27 -4.77
C GLY A 140 9.18 -30.80 -4.74
N LYS A 141 8.67 -31.34 -5.85
CA LYS A 141 9.23 -32.58 -6.38
C LYS A 141 10.55 -32.26 -7.08
#